data_AF-A0A7J2JS71-F1
#
_entry.id   AF-A0A7J2JS71-F1
#
_cell.length_a   1.000
_cell.length_b   1.000
_cell.length_c   1.000
_cell.angle_alpha   90.00
_cell.angle_beta   90.00
_cell.angle_gamma   90.00
#
_symmetry.space_group_name_H-M   'P 1'
#
loop_
_entity.id
_entity.type
_entity.pdbx_description
1 polymer ?
#
loop_
_entity_poly.entity_id
_entity_poly.type
_entity_poly.pdbx_seq_one_letter_code
_entity_poly.pdbx_strand_id
1 'polypeptide(L)'
;MRPVTIKVREEVVQVADELVRLGIARSRNQALNIIIEAGMDRARRLIERRKKVARLVERFEREGLPYERLPTAADVEEVRSR
;
A
#
# COMPACT_ATOMS: atom_id res chain seq x y z
N MET A 1 2.63 -10.65 21.29
CA MET A 1 1.66 -10.70 20.17
C MET A 1 0.25 -10.79 20.74
N ARG A 2 -0.75 -10.22 20.06
CA ARG A 2 -2.17 -10.39 20.44
C ARG A 2 -2.80 -11.48 19.57
N PRO A 3 -3.59 -12.41 20.13
CA PRO A 3 -4.29 -13.41 19.33
C PRO A 3 -5.39 -12.73 18.51
N VAL A 4 -5.42 -13.04 17.21
CA VAL A 4 -6.45 -12.54 16.29
C VAL A 4 -6.92 -13.72 15.45
N THR A 5 -8.23 -13.92 15.36
CA THR A 5 -8.82 -14.90 14.45
C THR A 5 -9.07 -14.24 13.10
N ILE A 6 -8.42 -14.74 12.06
CA ILE A 6 -8.60 -14.27 10.69
C ILE A 6 -9.06 -15.42 9.80
N LYS A 7 -9.93 -15.11 8.82
CA LYS A 7 -10.22 -16.03 7.72
C LYS A 7 -9.23 -15.76 6.61
N VAL A 8 -8.56 -16.81 6.14
CA VAL A 8 -7.56 -16.74 5.06
C VAL A 8 -7.96 -17.67 3.93
N ARG A 9 -7.42 -17.41 2.73
CA ARG A 9 -7.57 -18.31 1.58
C ARG A 9 -6.75 -19.57 1.82
N GLU A 10 -7.18 -20.67 1.21
CA GLU A 10 -6.49 -21.96 1.29
C GLU A 10 -5.03 -21.87 0.86
N GLU A 11 -4.74 -21.13 -0.21
CA GLU A 11 -3.38 -20.88 -0.72
C GLU A 11 -2.44 -20.32 0.36
N VAL A 12 -2.94 -19.45 1.23
CA VAL A 12 -2.15 -18.85 2.32
C VAL A 12 -1.83 -19.91 3.38
N VAL A 13 -2.76 -20.80 3.66
CA VAL A 13 -2.56 -21.92 4.60
C VAL A 13 -1.51 -22.87 4.06
N GLN A 14 -1.58 -23.22 2.77
CA GLN A 14 -0.61 -24.09 2.11
C GLN A 14 0.82 -23.53 2.19
N VAL A 15 1.00 -22.25 1.88
CA VAL A 15 2.30 -21.58 2.01
C VAL A 15 2.76 -21.57 3.47
N ALA A 16 1.87 -21.29 4.42
CA ALA A 16 2.21 -21.29 5.83
C ALA A 16 2.64 -22.67 6.34
N ASP A 17 1.96 -23.73 5.89
CA ASP A 17 2.30 -25.11 6.23
C ASP A 17 3.64 -25.54 5.60
N GLU A 18 3.92 -25.10 4.37
CA GLU A 18 5.21 -25.37 3.72
C GLU A 18 6.36 -24.68 4.45
N LEU A 19 6.17 -23.43 4.91
CA LEU A 19 7.16 -22.73 5.75
C LEU A 19 7.47 -23.48 7.05
N VAL A 20 6.45 -24.12 7.66
CA VAL A 20 6.65 -24.96 8.84
C VAL A 20 7.36 -26.26 8.48
N ARG A 21 6.94 -26.91 7.38
CA ARG A 21 7.53 -28.18 6.91
C ARG A 21 9.01 -28.05 6.59
N LEU A 22 9.43 -26.92 6.01
CA LEU A 22 10.83 -26.61 5.69
C LEU A 22 11.64 -26.12 6.90
N GLY A 23 11.03 -25.99 8.08
CA GLY A 23 11.70 -25.53 9.30
C GLY A 23 12.00 -24.02 9.33
N ILE A 24 11.48 -23.26 8.37
CA ILE A 24 11.63 -21.80 8.30
C ILE A 24 10.82 -21.14 9.43
N ALA A 25 9.64 -21.71 9.73
CA ALA A 25 8.79 -21.31 10.84
C ALA A 25 8.64 -22.44 11.86
N ARG A 26 8.63 -22.10 13.15
CA ARG A 26 8.41 -23.03 14.28
C ARG A 26 6.94 -23.39 14.49
N SER A 27 6.02 -22.64 13.89
CA SER A 27 4.56 -22.85 14.01
C SER A 27 3.81 -22.16 12.86
N ARG A 28 2.57 -22.61 12.60
CA ARG A 28 1.66 -21.95 11.64
C ARG A 28 1.46 -20.47 11.95
N ASN A 29 1.37 -20.10 13.23
CA ASN A 29 1.24 -18.70 13.63
C ASN A 29 2.47 -17.89 13.22
N GLN A 30 3.67 -18.41 13.49
CA GLN A 30 4.90 -17.74 13.05
C GLN A 30 4.98 -17.63 11.53
N ALA A 31 4.61 -18.68 10.80
CA ALA A 31 4.59 -18.67 9.34
C ALA A 31 3.65 -17.58 8.78
N LEU A 32 2.43 -17.48 9.33
CA LEU A 32 1.48 -16.44 8.95
C LEU A 32 2.00 -15.03 9.25
N ASN A 33 2.72 -14.85 10.37
CA ASN A 33 3.34 -13.56 10.67
C ASN A 33 4.43 -13.18 9.66
N ILE A 34 5.27 -14.14 9.25
CA ILE A 34 6.29 -13.92 8.21
C ILE A 34 5.62 -13.46 6.90
N ILE A 35 4.53 -14.12 6.51
CA ILE A 35 3.75 -13.76 5.32
C ILE A 35 3.18 -12.33 5.45
N ILE A 36 2.62 -12.00 6.59
CA ILE A 36 2.05 -10.66 6.86
C ILE A 36 3.16 -9.60 6.83
N GLU A 37 4.28 -9.84 7.50
CA GLU A 37 5.42 -8.92 7.56
C GLU A 37 5.97 -8.62 6.17
N ALA A 38 6.11 -9.63 5.30
CA ALA A 38 6.51 -9.45 3.91
C ALA A 38 5.56 -8.51 3.13
N GLY A 39 4.27 -8.47 3.49
CA GLY A 39 3.27 -7.59 2.88
C GLY A 39 3.13 -6.20 3.52
N MET A 40 3.70 -5.97 4.71
CA MET A 40 3.44 -4.76 5.52
C MET A 40 3.83 -3.48 4.82
N ASP A 41 4.97 -3.45 4.12
CA ASP A 41 5.42 -2.23 3.45
C ASP A 41 4.50 -1.81 2.31
N ARG A 42 3.94 -2.78 1.58
CA ARG A 42 2.95 -2.49 0.54
C ARG A 42 1.66 -1.94 1.16
N ALA A 43 1.22 -2.50 2.28
CA ALA A 43 0.06 -2.01 3.00
C ALA A 43 0.26 -0.56 3.50
N ARG A 44 1.42 -0.25 4.09
CA ARG A 44 1.78 1.11 4.53
C ARG A 44 1.76 2.11 3.37
N ARG A 45 2.34 1.75 2.22
CA ARG A 45 2.33 2.62 1.02
C ARG A 45 0.93 2.92 0.52
N LEU A 46 0.01 1.94 0.56
CA LEU A 46 -1.39 2.15 0.17
C LEU A 46 -2.10 3.13 1.11
N ILE A 47 -1.87 3.01 2.41
CA ILE A 47 -2.42 3.92 3.42
C ILE A 47 -1.90 5.35 3.19
N GLU A 48 -0.58 5.51 3.04
CA GLU A 48 0.05 6.81 2.76
C GLU A 48 -0.50 7.47 1.50
N ARG A 49 -0.62 6.69 0.41
CA ARG A 49 -1.19 7.19 -0.85
C ARG A 49 -2.62 7.67 -0.66
N ARG A 50 -3.45 6.92 0.07
CA ARG A 50 -4.84 7.33 0.35
C ARG A 50 -4.92 8.58 1.23
N LYS A 51 -4.08 8.68 2.26
CA LYS A 51 -3.97 9.90 3.08
C LYS A 51 -3.54 11.12 2.27
N LYS A 52 -2.58 10.94 1.34
CA LYS A 52 -2.14 12.02 0.45
C LYS A 52 -3.26 12.50 -0.45
N VAL A 53 -4.01 11.59 -1.06
CA VAL A 53 -5.16 11.94 -1.91
C VAL A 53 -6.20 12.70 -1.11
N ALA A 54 -6.58 12.21 0.07
CA ALA A 54 -7.55 12.88 0.93
C ALA A 54 -7.13 14.32 1.26
N ARG A 55 -5.86 14.53 1.63
CA ARG A 55 -5.30 15.86 1.91
C ARG A 55 -5.33 16.79 0.70
N LEU A 56 -5.05 16.27 -0.50
CA LEU A 56 -5.08 17.05 -1.73
C LEU A 56 -6.51 17.45 -2.08
N VAL A 57 -7.48 16.56 -1.89
CA VAL A 57 -8.91 16.84 -2.09
C VAL A 57 -9.37 17.91 -1.10
N GLU A 58 -9.06 17.76 0.18
CA GLU A 58 -9.41 18.76 1.21
C GLU A 58 -8.80 20.14 0.88
N ARG A 59 -7.53 20.17 0.49
CA ARG A 59 -6.87 21.41 0.05
C ARG A 59 -7.58 22.02 -1.16
N PHE A 60 -7.92 21.20 -2.14
CA PHE A 60 -8.64 21.64 -3.33
C PHE A 60 -10.02 22.20 -3.02
N GLU A 61 -10.79 21.55 -2.14
CA GLU A 61 -12.11 22.05 -1.72
C GLU A 61 -12.02 23.39 -0.98
N ARG A 62 -10.94 23.62 -0.23
CA ARG A 62 -10.71 24.87 0.52
C ARG A 62 -10.16 26.01 -0.34
N GLU A 63 -9.19 25.73 -1.20
CA GLU A 63 -8.42 26.74 -1.93
C GLU A 63 -8.85 26.88 -3.40
N GLY A 64 -9.65 25.94 -3.92
CA GLY A 64 -9.98 25.86 -5.34
C GLY A 64 -8.79 25.43 -6.21
N LEU A 65 -8.91 25.61 -7.54
CA LEU A 65 -7.77 25.46 -8.44
C LEU A 65 -6.77 26.59 -8.19
N PRO A 66 -5.45 26.35 -8.22
CA PRO A 66 -4.46 27.42 -8.27
C PRO A 66 -4.50 28.10 -9.64
N TYR A 67 -5.52 28.93 -9.86
CA TYR A 67 -5.80 29.60 -11.14
C TYR A 67 -4.79 30.70 -11.49
N GLU A 68 -4.01 31.15 -10.52
CA GLU A 68 -3.03 32.23 -10.67
C GLU A 68 -1.75 31.80 -11.45
N ARG A 69 -1.45 30.50 -11.50
CA ARG A 69 -0.33 29.94 -12.28
C ARG A 69 -0.73 28.60 -12.91
N LEU A 70 -1.69 28.66 -13.82
CA LEU A 70 -2.01 27.51 -14.66
C LEU A 70 -1.05 27.48 -15.86
N PRO A 71 -0.41 26.33 -16.16
CA PRO A 71 0.40 26.20 -17.35
C PRO A 71 -0.49 26.37 -18.60
N THR A 72 0.02 27.15 -19.55
CA THR A 72 -0.59 27.37 -20.85
C THR A 72 -0.30 26.19 -21.79
N ALA A 73 -1.02 26.12 -22.92
CA ALA A 73 -0.78 25.09 -23.93
C ALA A 73 0.70 25.06 -24.40
N ALA A 74 1.35 26.23 -24.48
CA ALA A 74 2.77 26.34 -24.82
C ALA A 74 3.68 25.68 -23.77
N ASP A 75 3.39 25.87 -22.47
CA ASP A 75 4.17 25.28 -21.37
C ASP A 75 4.09 23.73 -21.37
N VAL A 76 2.97 23.17 -21.86
CA VAL A 76 2.75 21.72 -21.92
C VAL A 76 3.44 21.10 -23.15
N GLU A 77 3.48 21.81 -24.28
CA GLU A 77 4.15 21.36 -25.52
C GLU A 77 5.69 21.35 -25.39
N GLU A 78 6.25 22.34 -24.69
CA GLU A 78 7.70 22.43 -24.47
C GLU A 78 8.24 21.25 -23.62
N VAL A 79 7.45 20.77 -22.65
CA VAL A 79 7.81 19.62 -21.81
C VAL A 79 7.73 18.28 -22.57
N ARG A 80 6.84 18.16 -23.56
CA ARG A 80 6.68 16.93 -24.38
C ARG A 80 7.75 16.75 -25.45
N SER A 81 8.48 17.82 -25.76
CA SER A 81 9.48 17.85 -26.83
C SER A 81 10.92 17.58 -26.32
N ARG A 82 11.08 17.32 -25.01
CA ARG A 82 12.33 16.89 -24.35
C ARG A 82 12.23 15.44 -23.89
#